data_AF-A0A103QDU8-F1
#
_entry.id   AF-A0A103QDU8-F1
#
_cell.length_a   1.000
_cell.length_b   1.000
_cell.length_c   1.000
_cell.angle_alpha   90.00
_cell.angle_beta   90.00
_cell.angle_gamma   90.00
#
_symmetry.space_group_name_H-M   'P 1'
#
loop_
_entity.id
_entity.type
_entity.pdbx_description
1 polymer ?
#
loop_
_entity_poly.entity_id
_entity_poly.type
_entity_poly.pdbx_seq_one_letter_code
_entity_poly.pdbx_strand_id
1 'polypeptide(L)'
;MSWLLQVLLQGIPPNATIEDIERFLAGCDYDSSNIRLFFRQGASGSIRMALVNFLTPTAAMSAMITKNRGFCYNNQISMHVLQ
;
A
#
# COMPACT_ATOMS: atom_id res chain seq x y z
N MET A 1 -18.91 -1.77 14.30
CA MET A 1 -19.01 -1.90 12.83
C MET A 1 -17.74 -1.30 12.22
N SER A 2 -16.66 -2.06 12.18
CA SER A 2 -15.36 -1.56 11.72
C SER A 2 -15.23 -1.91 10.24
N TRP A 3 -15.54 -0.96 9.35
CA TRP A 3 -15.30 -1.16 7.92
C TRP A 3 -13.79 -1.22 7.70
N LEU A 4 -13.26 -2.41 7.44
CA LEU A 4 -11.86 -2.63 7.08
C LEU A 4 -11.64 -2.09 5.67
N LEU A 5 -11.37 -0.79 5.55
CA LEU A 5 -10.96 -0.14 4.30
C LEU A 5 -9.44 -0.10 4.19
N GLN A 6 -8.81 -1.25 4.44
CA GLN A 6 -7.36 -1.33 4.48
C GLN A 6 -6.85 -1.96 3.19
N VAL A 7 -5.86 -1.31 2.58
CA VAL A 7 -5.14 -1.84 1.43
C VAL A 7 -3.72 -2.16 1.86
N LEU A 8 -3.31 -3.39 1.62
CA LEU A 8 -1.96 -3.88 1.82
C LEU A 8 -1.14 -3.64 0.54
N LEU A 9 -0.03 -2.95 0.70
CA LEU A 9 1.01 -2.79 -0.32
C LEU A 9 2.16 -3.76 -0.02
N GLN A 10 2.57 -4.54 -1.01
CA GLN A 10 3.65 -5.53 -0.89
C GLN A 10 4.72 -5.29 -1.96
N GLY A 11 5.95 -5.72 -1.66
CA GLY A 11 7.10 -5.56 -2.56
C GLY A 11 7.81 -4.21 -2.39
N ILE A 12 7.52 -3.49 -1.31
CA ILE A 12 8.13 -2.17 -1.06
C ILE A 12 9.63 -2.35 -0.85
N PRO A 13 10.47 -1.56 -1.54
CA PRO A 13 11.91 -1.53 -1.31
C PRO A 13 12.24 -1.21 0.15
N PRO A 14 13.26 -1.85 0.76
CA PRO A 14 13.64 -1.58 2.15
C PRO A 14 14.09 -0.13 2.37
N ASN A 15 14.56 0.57 1.34
CA ASN A 15 14.96 1.98 1.38
C ASN A 15 13.81 2.98 1.12
N ALA A 16 12.61 2.52 0.73
CA ALA A 16 11.50 3.42 0.44
C ALA A 16 11.00 4.15 1.70
N THR A 17 10.72 5.43 1.59
CA THR A 17 10.21 6.26 2.69
C THR A 17 8.67 6.32 2.66
N ILE A 18 8.05 6.91 3.68
CA ILE A 18 6.60 7.18 3.66
C ILE A 18 6.25 8.09 2.48
N GLU A 19 7.05 9.12 2.22
CA GLU A 19 6.86 10.05 1.10
C GLU A 19 6.83 9.33 -0.25
N ASP A 20 7.65 8.29 -0.42
CA ASP A 20 7.64 7.47 -1.64
C ASP A 20 6.34 6.68 -1.79
N ILE A 21 5.75 6.23 -0.68
CA ILE A 21 4.43 5.58 -0.69
C ILE A 21 3.34 6.59 -1.02
N GLU A 22 3.42 7.79 -0.45
CA GLU A 22 2.48 8.87 -0.74
C GLU A 22 2.51 9.27 -2.22
N ARG A 23 3.72 9.36 -2.80
CA ARG A 23 3.92 9.58 -4.25
C ARG A 23 3.36 8.44 -5.09
N PHE A 24 3.58 7.18 -4.70
CA PHE A 24 3.00 6.03 -5.39
C PHE A 24 1.46 6.11 -5.42
N LEU A 25 0.86 6.47 -4.28
CA LEU A 25 -0.57 6.66 -4.10
C LEU A 25 -1.10 8.02 -4.59
N ALA A 26 -0.28 8.85 -5.23
CA ALA A 26 -0.70 10.16 -5.71
C ALA A 26 -1.92 10.05 -6.63
N GLY A 27 -2.97 10.84 -6.34
CA GLY A 27 -4.26 10.80 -7.04
C GLY A 27 -5.25 9.77 -6.50
N CYS A 28 -4.97 9.08 -5.39
CA CYS A 28 -5.92 8.22 -4.69
C CYS A 28 -6.46 8.89 -3.43
N ASP A 29 -7.71 8.58 -3.06
CA ASP A 29 -8.35 9.07 -1.83
C ASP A 29 -8.08 8.12 -0.65
N TYR A 30 -6.99 8.38 0.07
CA TYR A 30 -6.57 7.62 1.25
C TYR A 30 -6.25 8.53 2.45
N ASP A 31 -6.19 7.95 3.64
CA ASP A 31 -5.78 8.63 4.86
C ASP A 31 -4.25 8.57 5.02
N SER A 32 -3.56 9.66 4.66
CA SER A 32 -2.10 9.77 4.76
C SER A 32 -1.59 9.73 6.21
N SER A 33 -2.43 10.06 7.19
CA SER A 33 -2.06 10.00 8.61
C SER A 33 -1.99 8.57 9.14
N ASN A 34 -2.46 7.58 8.37
CA ASN A 34 -2.56 6.17 8.80
C ASN A 34 -1.80 5.21 7.88
N ILE A 35 -0.69 5.64 7.31
CA ILE A 35 0.23 4.74 6.61
C ILE A 35 1.09 4.01 7.66
N ARG A 36 0.94 2.69 7.74
CA ARG A 36 1.74 1.83 8.63
C ARG A 36 2.74 1.03 7.83
N LEU A 37 4.02 1.33 7.97
CA LEU A 37 5.11 0.56 7.39
C LEU A 37 5.58 -0.51 8.35
N PHE A 38 5.75 -1.73 7.85
CA PHE A 38 6.22 -2.86 8.64
C PHE A 38 6.95 -3.88 7.76
N PHE A 39 7.71 -4.75 8.41
CA PHE A 39 8.40 -5.85 7.75
C PHE A 39 7.68 -7.15 8.06
N ARG A 40 7.53 -7.99 7.04
CA ARG A 40 7.12 -9.39 7.21
C ARG A 40 8.31 -10.27 6.86
N GLN A 41 8.64 -11.19 7.76
CA GLN A 41 9.60 -12.25 7.44
C GLN A 41 8.95 -13.22 6.45
N GLY A 42 9.54 -13.32 5.26
CA GLY A 42 9.16 -14.29 4.23
C GLY A 42 10.29 -15.28 3.99
N ALA A 43 10.02 -16.29 3.14
CA ALA A 43 10.97 -17.36 2.84
C ALA A 43 12.28 -16.86 2.20
N SER A 44 12.24 -15.73 1.47
CA SER A 44 13.39 -15.12 0.79
C SER A 44 13.98 -13.92 1.54
N GLY A 45 13.56 -13.65 2.78
CA GLY A 45 14.02 -12.52 3.59
C GLY A 45 12.89 -11.61 4.08
N SER A 46 13.26 -10.46 4.65
CA SER A 46 12.29 -9.46 5.13
C SER A 46 11.72 -8.67 3.96
N ILE A 47 10.41 -8.78 3.75
CA ILE A 47 9.69 -7.98 2.74
C ILE A 47 9.07 -6.79 3.48
N ARG A 48 9.35 -5.57 3.01
CA ARG A 48 8.69 -4.37 3.52
C ARG A 48 7.29 -4.27 2.90
N MET A 49 6.33 -3.93 3.74
CA MET A 49 4.93 -3.78 3.37
C MET A 49 4.36 -2.51 4.00
N ALA A 50 3.28 -2.00 3.42
CA ALA A 50 2.52 -0.89 3.98
C ALA A 50 1.06 -1.29 4.12
N LEU A 51 0.45 -0.89 5.23
CA LEU A 51 -0.99 -0.92 5.39
C LEU A 51 -1.49 0.52 5.29
N VAL A 52 -2.45 0.77 4.40
CA VAL A 52 -2.98 2.11 4.14
C VAL A 52 -4.48 2.07 4.27
N ASN A 53 -5.04 3.02 5.02
CA ASN A 53 -6.47 3.16 5.18
C ASN A 53 -7.04 4.05 4.07
N PHE A 54 -8.15 3.62 3.50
CA PHE A 54 -8.89 4.36 2.49
C PHE A 54 -10.18 4.92 3.08
N LEU A 55 -10.62 6.07 2.56
CA LEU A 55 -11.80 6.77 3.07
C LEU A 55 -13.10 6.04 2.73
N THR A 56 -13.13 5.33 1.60
CA THR A 56 -14.31 4.59 1.13
C THR A 56 -13.90 3.26 0.46
N PRO A 57 -14.81 2.26 0.40
CA PRO A 57 -14.55 1.02 -0.35
C PRO A 57 -14.30 1.26 -1.84
N THR A 58 -15.00 2.23 -2.43
CA THR A 58 -14.84 2.58 -3.84
C THR A 58 -13.47 3.19 -4.12
N ALA A 59 -12.95 4.04 -3.22
CA ALA A 59 -11.60 4.58 -3.33
C ALA A 59 -10.54 3.47 -3.23
N ALA A 60 -10.68 2.53 -2.28
CA ALA A 60 -9.77 1.40 -2.14
C ALA A 60 -9.75 0.52 -3.40
N MET A 61 -10.92 0.17 -3.93
CA MET A 61 -11.05 -0.63 -5.15
C MET A 61 -10.51 0.09 -6.38
N SER A 62 -10.80 1.38 -6.53
CA SER A 62 -10.29 2.20 -7.63
C SER A 62 -8.76 2.32 -7.60
N ALA A 63 -8.19 2.55 -6.41
CA ALA A 63 -6.74 2.54 -6.22
C ALA A 63 -6.13 1.18 -6.54
N MET A 64 -6.74 0.07 -6.10
CA MET A 64 -6.29 -1.27 -6.47
C MET A 64 -6.33 -1.50 -7.99
N ILE A 65 -7.35 -1.02 -8.70
CA ILE A 65 -7.43 -1.20 -10.16
C ILE A 65 -6.38 -0.35 -10.89
N THR A 66 -6.14 0.88 -10.43
CA THR A 66 -5.32 1.87 -11.14
C THR A 66 -3.83 1.80 -10.79
N LYS A 67 -3.48 1.42 -9.55
CA LYS A 67 -2.11 1.47 -9.03
C LYS A 67 -1.48 0.10 -8.82
N ASN A 68 -2.26 -0.98 -8.77
CA ASN A 68 -1.71 -2.32 -8.58
C ASN A 68 -0.71 -2.68 -9.69
N ARG A 69 0.39 -3.32 -9.30
CA ARG A 69 1.54 -3.61 -10.16
C ARG A 69 2.25 -2.37 -10.70
N GLY A 70 2.02 -1.20 -10.10
CA GLY A 70 2.87 -0.03 -10.32
C GLY A 70 4.26 -0.23 -9.71
N PHE A 71 5.15 0.73 -9.93
CA PHE A 71 6.56 0.62 -9.53
C PHE A 71 6.95 1.67 -8.50
N CYS A 72 7.78 1.27 -7.53
CA CYS A 72 8.47 2.15 -6.59
C CYS A 72 9.95 1.74 -6.53
N TYR A 73 10.87 2.65 -6.85
CA TYR A 73 12.31 2.35 -7.05
C TYR A 73 12.57 1.08 -7.88
N ASN A 74 11.90 0.93 -9.02
CA ASN A 74 11.96 -0.24 -9.90
C ASN A 74 11.48 -1.58 -9.30
N ASN A 75 10.95 -1.58 -8.07
CA ASN A 75 10.25 -2.73 -7.53
C ASN A 75 8.77 -2.63 -7.87
N GLN A 76 8.22 -3.70 -8.42
CA GLN A 76 6.79 -3.80 -8.66
C GLN A 76 6.05 -3.97 -7.32
N ILE A 77 5.06 -3.11 -7.09
CA ILE A 77 4.25 -3.09 -5.88
C ILE A 77 2.91 -3.78 -6.15
N SER A 78 2.57 -4.76 -5.33
CA SER A 78 1.26 -5.42 -5.37
C SER A 78 0.33 -4.79 -4.35
N MET A 79 -0.93 -4.58 -4.73
CA MET A 79 -1.98 -4.02 -3.87
C MET A 79 -3.08 -5.05 -3.62
N HIS A 80 -3.46 -5.20 -2.35
CA HIS A 80 -4.53 -6.10 -1.93
C HIS A 80 -5.47 -5.39 -0.96
N VAL A 81 -6.75 -5.32 -1.31
CA VAL A 81 -7.80 -4.88 -0.38
C VAL A 81 -8.02 -5.99 0.65
N LEU A 82 -8.00 -5.66 1.94
CA LEU A 82 -8.29 -6.58 3.03
C LEU A 82 -9.79 -6.54 3.36
N GLN A 83 -10.41 -7.71 3.52
CA GLN A 83 -11.85 -7.87 3.84
C GLN A 83 -12.05 -8.27 5.29
#